data_AF-A0A925GRZ2-F1
#
_entry.id   AF-A0A925GRZ2-F1
#
_cell.length_a   1.000
_cell.length_b   1.000
_cell.length_c   1.000
_cell.angle_alpha   90.00
_cell.angle_beta   90.00
_cell.angle_gamma   90.00
#
_symmetry.space_group_name_H-M   'P 1'
#
loop_
_entity.id
_entity.type
_entity.pdbx_description
1 polymer ?
#
loop_
_entity_poly.entity_id
_entity_poly.type
_entity_poly.pdbx_seq_one_letter_code
_entity_poly.pdbx_strand_id
1 'polypeptide(L)'
;MLRILRECPIGVKVALAPVFAIFCLAAIAFIGWHANRSLTVDLQAIGGEGVARISNAQALAESITELHQRTYQSLTWEAVGDRAEKIAKHDAALLKSLTDFTTAMSTTANDPGLAVEQRQELEGLKASFGGYAKLVRDTLDVKSAGMATAASFVVMLDEKNRECVAI
;
A
#
# COMPACT_ATOMS: atom_id res chain seq x y z
N MET A 1 -26.60 45.44 38.06
CA MET A 1 -26.80 45.07 36.64
C MET A 1 -28.13 45.57 36.03
N LEU A 2 -29.22 45.71 36.80
CA LEU A 2 -30.55 46.18 36.30
C LEU A 2 -30.67 47.69 35.98
N ARG A 3 -29.69 48.53 36.34
CA ARG A 3 -29.73 49.99 36.09
C ARG A 3 -29.35 50.36 34.64
N ILE A 4 -28.44 49.60 34.04
CA ILE A 4 -27.91 49.86 32.68
C ILE A 4 -28.97 49.60 31.60
N LEU A 5 -29.90 48.66 31.84
CA LEU A 5 -31.01 48.37 30.93
C LEU A 5 -32.16 49.40 31.02
N ARG A 6 -32.17 50.27 32.05
CA ARG A 6 -33.30 51.18 32.30
C ARG A 6 -33.16 52.50 31.54
N GLU A 7 -31.93 52.96 31.28
CA GLU A 7 -31.62 54.25 30.63
C GLU A 7 -31.33 54.13 29.11
N CYS A 8 -31.34 52.93 28.53
CA CYS A 8 -31.17 52.76 27.10
C CYS A 8 -32.43 53.18 26.31
N PRO A 9 -32.28 53.91 25.18
CA PRO A 9 -33.40 54.34 24.35
C PRO A 9 -34.23 53.13 23.88
N ILE A 10 -35.54 53.32 23.72
CA ILE A 10 -36.52 52.25 23.43
C ILE A 10 -36.12 51.42 22.19
N GLY A 11 -35.46 52.05 21.21
CA GLY A 11 -34.92 51.34 20.03
C GLY A 11 -33.92 50.23 20.36
N VAL A 12 -33.10 50.40 21.40
CA VAL A 12 -32.12 49.38 21.83
C VAL A 12 -32.81 48.17 22.47
N LYS A 13 -33.94 48.37 23.14
CA LYS A 13 -34.71 47.28 23.76
C LYS A 13 -35.41 46.41 22.71
N VAL A 14 -35.91 47.02 21.64
CA VAL A 14 -36.57 46.31 20.53
C VAL A 14 -35.56 45.62 19.61
N ALA A 15 -34.39 46.23 19.39
CA ALA A 15 -33.33 45.65 18.57
C ALA A 15 -32.53 44.52 19.26
N LEU A 16 -32.68 44.34 20.58
CA LEU A 16 -31.93 43.34 21.35
C LEU A 16 -32.26 41.90 20.90
N ALA A 17 -33.54 41.60 20.66
CA ALA A 17 -33.98 40.28 20.24
C ALA A 17 -33.41 39.84 18.88
N PRO A 18 -33.48 40.64 17.80
CA PRO A 18 -32.88 40.25 16.52
C PRO A 18 -31.35 40.19 16.58
N VAL A 19 -30.67 41.04 17.36
CA VAL A 19 -29.20 40.96 17.53
C VAL A 19 -28.81 39.65 18.21
N PHE A 20 -29.56 39.21 19.22
CA PHE A 20 -29.33 37.91 19.87
C PHE A 20 -29.52 36.74 18.89
N ALA A 21 -30.56 36.78 18.06
CA ALA A 21 -30.78 35.76 17.04
C ALA A 21 -29.64 35.70 16.01
N ILE A 22 -29.17 36.86 15.52
CA ILE A 22 -28.02 36.96 14.61
C ILE A 22 -26.76 36.38 15.26
N PHE A 23 -26.54 36.67 16.54
CA PHE A 23 -25.40 36.14 17.27
C PHE A 23 -25.44 34.60 17.40
N CYS A 24 -26.61 34.03 17.69
CA CYS A 24 -26.78 32.56 17.74
C CYS A 24 -26.52 31.92 16.37
N LEU A 25 -27.02 32.51 15.27
CA LEU A 25 -26.76 32.02 13.93
C LEU A 25 -25.27 32.11 13.55
N ALA A 26 -24.61 33.21 13.92
CA ALA A 26 -23.17 33.38 13.69
C ALA A 26 -22.35 32.35 14.48
N ALA A 27 -22.72 32.06 15.73
CA ALA A 27 -22.07 31.04 16.55
C ALA A 27 -22.20 29.65 15.93
N ILE A 28 -23.39 29.27 15.47
CA ILE A 28 -23.62 27.97 14.81
C ILE A 28 -22.82 27.88 13.50
N ALA A 29 -22.79 28.95 12.71
CA ALA A 29 -22.00 29.00 11.48
C ALA A 29 -20.49 28.86 11.76
N PHE A 30 -20.00 29.50 12.82
CA PHE A 30 -18.60 29.40 13.22
C PHE A 30 -18.23 27.99 13.70
N ILE A 31 -19.08 27.36 14.52
CA ILE A 31 -18.89 25.98 14.99
C ILE A 31 -18.93 25.02 13.80
N GLY A 32 -19.90 25.19 12.89
CA GLY A 32 -20.00 24.39 11.67
C GLY A 32 -18.78 24.53 10.76
N TRP A 33 -18.26 25.75 10.60
CA TRP A 33 -17.05 26.00 9.83
C TRP A 33 -15.81 25.35 10.47
N HIS A 34 -15.67 25.44 11.79
CA HIS A 34 -14.55 24.83 12.50
C HIS A 34 -14.61 23.29 12.46
N ALA A 35 -15.79 22.71 12.66
CA ALA A 35 -16.01 21.25 12.59
C ALA A 35 -15.78 20.70 11.18
N ASN A 36 -16.22 21.42 10.14
CA ASN A 36 -16.01 21.00 8.76
C ASN A 36 -14.52 21.03 8.38
N ARG A 37 -13.78 22.00 8.91
CA ARG A 37 -12.32 22.11 8.68
C ARG A 37 -11.55 20.99 9.38
N SER A 38 -11.91 20.63 10.61
CA SER A 38 -11.27 19.49 11.31
C SER A 38 -11.58 18.16 10.62
N LEU A 39 -12.83 17.94 10.19
CA LEU A 39 -13.20 16.73 9.43
C LEU A 39 -12.44 16.60 8.11
N THR A 40 -12.23 17.71 7.40
CA THR A 40 -11.46 17.70 6.15
C THR A 40 -9.99 17.38 6.38
N VAL A 41 -9.39 17.88 7.46
CA VAL A 41 -8.01 17.58 7.84
C VAL A 41 -7.86 16.12 8.28
N ASP A 42 -8.80 15.59 9.07
CA ASP A 42 -8.79 14.20 9.50
C ASP A 42 -9.02 13.24 8.32
N LEU A 43 -9.89 13.60 7.37
CA LEU A 43 -10.09 12.84 6.13
C LEU A 43 -8.87 12.90 5.20
N GLN A 44 -8.15 14.02 5.15
CA GLN A 44 -6.90 14.12 4.40
C GLN A 44 -5.77 13.32 5.06
N ALA A 45 -5.71 13.28 6.39
CA ALA A 45 -4.76 12.47 7.13
C ALA A 45 -5.04 10.97 6.96
N ILE A 46 -6.29 10.54 7.13
CA ILE A 46 -6.70 9.13 7.00
C ILE A 46 -6.67 8.68 5.52
N GLY A 47 -7.11 9.54 4.61
CA GLY A 47 -7.20 9.25 3.18
C GLY A 47 -5.87 9.32 2.45
N GLY A 48 -4.96 10.22 2.82
CA GLY A 48 -3.66 10.37 2.15
C GLY A 48 -2.72 9.20 2.43
N GLU A 49 -2.53 8.87 3.71
CA GLU A 49 -1.57 7.85 4.13
C GLU A 49 -2.13 6.43 3.97
N GLY A 50 -3.41 6.23 4.26
CA GLY A 50 -4.08 4.94 4.13
C GLY A 50 -4.21 4.48 2.68
N VAL A 51 -4.60 5.38 1.77
CA VAL A 51 -4.74 5.03 0.34
C VAL A 51 -3.38 4.80 -0.30
N ALA A 52 -2.36 5.61 0.01
CA ALA A 52 -1.00 5.40 -0.49
C ALA A 52 -0.41 4.07 0.00
N ARG A 53 -0.65 3.69 1.26
CA ARG A 53 -0.19 2.40 1.80
C ARG A 53 -0.88 1.22 1.11
N ILE A 54 -2.20 1.28 0.91
CA ILE A 54 -2.95 0.23 0.20
C ILE A 54 -2.54 0.16 -1.26
N SER A 55 -2.35 1.29 -1.96
CA SER A 55 -1.91 1.27 -3.36
C SER A 55 -0.51 0.70 -3.52
N ASN A 56 0.40 0.99 -2.58
CA ASN A 56 1.75 0.46 -2.60
C ASN A 56 1.76 -1.05 -2.30
N ALA A 57 0.97 -1.51 -1.33
CA ALA A 57 0.81 -2.93 -1.03
C ALA A 57 0.17 -3.70 -2.20
N GLN A 58 -0.82 -3.10 -2.88
CA GLN A 58 -1.43 -3.70 -4.06
C GLN A 58 -0.45 -3.79 -5.23
N ALA A 59 0.28 -2.72 -5.54
CA ALA A 59 1.31 -2.74 -6.59
C ALA A 59 2.38 -3.81 -6.32
N LEU A 60 2.73 -4.00 -5.05
CA LEU A 60 3.63 -5.06 -4.61
C LEU A 60 3.04 -6.46 -4.85
N ALA A 61 1.79 -6.72 -4.42
CA ALA A 61 1.12 -8.00 -4.65
C ALA A 61 0.95 -8.33 -6.14
N GLU A 62 0.64 -7.32 -6.96
CA GLU A 62 0.58 -7.44 -8.42
C GLU A 62 1.94 -7.84 -9.01
N SER A 63 3.02 -7.21 -8.57
CA SER A 63 4.37 -7.54 -9.05
C SER A 63 4.81 -8.96 -8.67
N ILE A 64 4.47 -9.44 -7.48
CA ILE A 64 4.76 -10.82 -7.04
C ILE A 64 3.95 -11.81 -7.89
N THR A 65 2.68 -11.51 -8.15
CA THR A 65 1.81 -12.31 -9.01
C THR A 65 2.34 -12.38 -10.44
N GLU A 66 2.81 -11.26 -10.98
CA GLU A 66 3.41 -11.21 -12.32
C GLU A 66 4.68 -12.06 -12.40
N LEU A 67 5.56 -11.97 -11.40
CA LEU A 67 6.77 -12.81 -11.30
C LEU A 67 6.41 -14.30 -11.26
N HIS A 68 5.35 -14.64 -10.53
CA HIS A 68 4.84 -16.00 -10.43
C HIS A 68 4.31 -16.52 -11.76
N GLN A 69 3.48 -15.74 -12.46
CA GLN A 69 2.98 -16.07 -13.79
C GLN A 69 4.11 -16.25 -14.80
N ARG A 70 5.13 -15.38 -14.77
CA ARG A 70 6.33 -15.49 -15.64
C ARG A 70 7.13 -16.77 -15.35
N THR A 71 7.19 -17.21 -14.09
CA THR A 71 7.83 -18.46 -13.70
C THR A 71 7.09 -19.66 -14.28
N TYR A 72 5.76 -19.69 -14.14
CA TYR A 72 4.92 -20.73 -14.76
C TYR A 72 5.00 -20.74 -16.29
N GLN A 73 5.05 -19.56 -16.91
CA GLN A 73 5.22 -19.44 -18.35
C GLN A 73 6.55 -20.06 -18.81
N SER A 74 7.64 -19.81 -18.08
CA SER A 74 8.94 -20.44 -18.37
C SER A 74 8.86 -21.97 -18.30
N LEU A 75 8.26 -22.51 -17.24
CA LEU A 75 8.07 -23.95 -17.07
C LEU A 75 7.20 -24.56 -18.16
N THR A 76 6.15 -23.85 -18.58
CA THR A 76 5.27 -24.32 -19.65
C THR A 76 5.98 -24.33 -21.00
N TRP A 77 6.80 -23.33 -21.30
CA TRP A 77 7.60 -23.29 -22.53
C TRP A 77 8.66 -24.40 -22.55
N GLU A 78 9.27 -24.71 -21.41
CA GLU A 78 10.16 -25.86 -21.27
C GLU A 78 9.41 -27.19 -21.51
N ALA A 79 8.23 -27.36 -20.93
CA ALA A 79 7.41 -28.56 -21.09
C ALA A 79 6.96 -28.82 -22.54
N VAL A 80 6.65 -27.74 -23.28
CA VAL A 80 6.21 -27.82 -24.67
C VAL A 80 7.40 -27.92 -25.63
N GLY A 81 8.63 -27.70 -25.16
CA GLY A 81 9.84 -27.73 -25.98
C GLY A 81 9.96 -26.53 -26.93
N ASP A 82 9.58 -25.32 -26.48
CA ASP A 82 9.80 -24.10 -27.26
C ASP A 82 11.32 -23.82 -27.42
N ARG A 83 11.68 -22.82 -28.24
CA ARG A 83 13.08 -22.52 -28.56
C ARG A 83 13.88 -22.16 -27.31
N ALA A 84 14.93 -22.92 -27.03
CA ALA A 84 15.81 -22.75 -25.87
C ALA A 84 16.34 -21.30 -25.71
N GLU A 85 16.68 -20.61 -26.80
CA GLU A 85 17.14 -19.22 -26.76
C GLU A 85 16.07 -18.25 -26.21
N LYS A 86 14.80 -18.48 -26.56
CA LYS A 86 13.68 -17.65 -26.11
C LYS A 86 13.40 -17.89 -24.63
N ILE A 87 13.48 -19.14 -24.20
CA ILE A 87 13.35 -19.54 -22.80
C ILE A 87 14.47 -18.90 -21.96
N ALA A 88 15.73 -19.04 -22.38
CA ALA A 88 16.88 -18.46 -21.68
C ALA A 88 16.79 -16.92 -21.56
N LYS A 89 16.32 -16.24 -22.61
CA LYS A 89 16.09 -14.78 -22.57
C LYS A 89 15.01 -14.40 -21.55
N HIS A 90 13.93 -15.17 -21.49
CA HIS A 90 12.84 -14.96 -20.53
C HIS A 90 13.29 -15.22 -19.09
N ASP A 91 14.07 -16.29 -18.88
CA ASP A 91 14.64 -16.62 -17.57
C ASP A 91 15.59 -15.53 -17.08
N ALA A 92 16.47 -15.02 -17.94
CA ALA A 92 17.35 -13.91 -17.60
C ALA A 92 16.56 -12.65 -17.20
N ALA A 93 15.47 -12.35 -17.92
CA ALA A 93 14.59 -11.24 -17.58
C ALA A 93 13.85 -11.44 -16.24
N LEU A 94 13.43 -12.67 -15.94
CA LEU A 94 12.80 -13.04 -14.68
C LEU A 94 13.80 -12.90 -13.51
N LEU A 95 15.01 -13.44 -13.66
CA LEU A 95 16.09 -13.33 -12.66
C LEU A 95 16.48 -11.87 -12.39
N LYS A 96 16.53 -11.05 -13.45
CA LYS A 96 16.72 -9.61 -13.32
C LYS A 96 15.58 -8.97 -12.51
N SER A 97 14.33 -9.30 -12.83
CA SER A 97 13.15 -8.75 -12.15
C SER A 97 13.14 -9.10 -10.65
N LEU A 98 13.50 -10.34 -10.28
CA LEU A 98 13.65 -10.75 -8.87
C LEU A 98 14.73 -9.93 -8.13
N THR A 99 15.84 -9.65 -8.82
CA THR A 99 16.96 -8.89 -8.26
C THR A 99 16.62 -7.41 -8.11
N ASP A 100 16.00 -6.82 -9.13
CA ASP A 100 15.53 -5.43 -9.10
C ASP A 100 14.53 -5.21 -7.95
N PHE A 101 13.60 -6.14 -7.77
CA PHE A 101 12.62 -6.08 -6.68
C PHE A 101 13.26 -6.19 -5.28
N THR A 102 14.19 -7.12 -5.10
CA THR A 102 14.95 -7.26 -3.84
C THR A 102 15.75 -5.98 -3.52
N THR A 103 16.32 -5.37 -4.56
CA THR A 103 17.09 -4.11 -4.45
C THR A 103 16.19 -2.94 -4.11
N ALA A 104 15.00 -2.86 -4.72
CA ALA A 104 14.01 -1.82 -4.42
C ALA A 104 13.59 -1.89 -2.95
N MET A 105 13.22 -3.07 -2.44
CA MET A 105 12.86 -3.25 -1.03
C MET A 105 14.02 -2.90 -0.09
N SER A 106 15.25 -3.27 -0.43
CA SER A 106 16.42 -2.94 0.39
C SER A 106 16.71 -1.44 0.39
N THR A 107 16.49 -0.75 -0.73
CA THR A 107 16.60 0.72 -0.81
C THR A 107 15.56 1.37 0.10
N THR A 108 14.30 0.93 0.03
CA THR A 108 13.23 1.45 0.89
C THR A 108 13.48 1.17 2.37
N ALA A 109 14.03 0.01 2.72
CA ALA A 109 14.33 -0.35 4.12
C ALA A 109 15.42 0.55 4.75
N ASN A 110 16.32 1.09 3.92
CA ASN A 110 17.38 2.00 4.34
C ASN A 110 16.94 3.47 4.41
N ASP A 111 15.69 3.79 4.08
CA ASP A 111 15.19 5.15 4.20
C ASP A 111 15.15 5.57 5.69
N PRO A 112 15.84 6.66 6.09
CA PRO A 112 15.81 7.16 7.45
C PRO A 112 14.43 7.73 7.86
N GLY A 113 13.54 7.99 6.91
CA GLY A 113 12.17 8.47 7.15
C GLY A 113 11.17 7.38 7.53
N LEU A 114 11.53 6.09 7.45
CA LEU A 114 10.63 4.99 7.81
C LEU A 114 10.44 4.88 9.32
N ALA A 115 9.20 4.72 9.76
CA ALA A 115 8.89 4.35 11.14
C ALA A 115 9.47 2.96 11.47
N VAL A 116 9.78 2.73 12.76
CA VAL A 116 10.34 1.44 13.23
C VAL A 116 9.41 0.27 12.89
N GLU A 117 8.10 0.47 13.02
CA GLU A 117 7.06 -0.52 12.69
C GLU A 117 7.05 -0.84 11.19
N GLN A 118 7.08 0.17 10.32
CA GLN A 118 7.16 0.00 8.86
C GLN A 118 8.44 -0.74 8.44
N ARG A 119 9.56 -0.47 9.13
CA ARG A 119 10.82 -1.16 8.86
C ARG A 119 10.76 -2.64 9.26
N GLN A 120 10.07 -2.97 10.35
CA GLN A 120 9.86 -4.36 10.77
C GLN A 120 8.97 -5.12 9.79
N GLU A 121 7.86 -4.52 9.33
CA GLU A 121 6.98 -5.10 8.31
C GLU A 121 7.74 -5.35 6.99
N LEU A 122 8.55 -4.38 6.55
CA LEU A 122 9.33 -4.48 5.33
C LEU A 122 10.44 -5.55 5.42
N GLU A 123 11.10 -5.71 6.57
CA GLU A 123 12.07 -6.78 6.78
C GLU A 123 11.39 -8.17 6.79
N GLY A 124 10.17 -8.27 7.35
CA GLY A 124 9.35 -9.49 7.27
C GLY A 124 9.00 -9.86 5.82
N LEU A 125 8.53 -8.89 5.05
CA LEU A 125 8.25 -9.05 3.62
C LEU A 125 9.50 -9.45 2.82
N LYS A 126 10.63 -8.80 3.09
CA LYS A 126 11.92 -9.10 2.44
C LYS A 126 12.39 -10.52 2.73
N ALA A 127 12.20 -11.02 3.96
CA ALA A 127 12.51 -12.40 4.31
C ALA A 127 11.62 -13.39 3.53
N SER A 128 10.30 -13.16 3.51
CA SER A 128 9.34 -13.99 2.78
C SER A 128 9.63 -14.01 1.28
N PHE A 129 9.82 -12.84 0.66
CA PHE A 129 10.16 -12.72 -0.75
C PHE A 129 11.53 -13.30 -1.06
N GLY A 130 12.51 -13.17 -0.17
CA GLY A 130 13.83 -13.80 -0.33
C GLY A 130 13.74 -15.33 -0.45
N GLY A 131 12.87 -15.95 0.36
CA GLY A 131 12.56 -17.37 0.25
C GLY A 131 11.91 -17.74 -1.09
N TYR A 132 10.92 -16.96 -1.51
CA TYR A 132 10.28 -17.12 -2.83
C TYR A 132 11.28 -16.97 -3.99
N ALA A 133 12.07 -15.90 -4.01
CA ALA A 133 13.03 -15.61 -5.06
C ALA A 133 14.14 -16.67 -5.14
N LYS A 134 14.55 -17.25 -4.00
CA LYS A 134 15.45 -18.40 -3.99
C LYS A 134 14.80 -19.60 -4.65
N LEU A 135 13.57 -19.93 -4.27
CA LEU A 135 12.88 -21.09 -4.81
C LEU A 135 12.61 -20.95 -6.32
N VAL A 136 12.30 -19.75 -6.82
CA VAL A 136 12.22 -19.49 -8.27
C VAL A 136 13.56 -19.78 -8.96
N ARG A 137 14.68 -19.31 -8.40
CA ARG A 137 16.02 -19.62 -8.95
C ARG A 137 16.29 -21.12 -8.98
N ASP A 138 16.07 -21.79 -7.85
CA ASP A 138 16.26 -23.24 -7.74
C ASP A 138 15.36 -24.00 -8.76
N THR A 139 14.13 -23.53 -8.96
CA THR A 139 13.20 -24.10 -9.95
C THR A 139 13.70 -23.91 -11.39
N LEU A 140 14.19 -22.73 -11.73
CA LEU A 140 14.72 -22.41 -13.06
C LEU A 140 16.04 -23.14 -13.34
N ASP A 141 16.87 -23.39 -12.33
CA ASP A 141 18.09 -24.17 -12.49
C ASP A 141 17.76 -25.66 -12.71
N VAL A 142 16.84 -26.21 -11.92
CA VAL A 142 16.49 -27.63 -11.94
C VAL A 142 15.61 -28.03 -13.13
N LYS A 143 14.86 -27.10 -13.76
CA LYS A 143 14.01 -27.46 -14.92
C LYS A 143 14.82 -28.07 -16.08
N SER A 144 16.07 -27.64 -16.25
CA SER A 144 17.00 -28.19 -17.24
C SER A 144 17.40 -29.66 -16.95
N ALA A 145 17.32 -30.09 -15.69
CA ALA A 145 17.56 -31.46 -15.25
C ALA A 145 16.31 -32.36 -15.36
N GLY A 146 15.13 -31.79 -15.64
CA GLY A 146 13.90 -32.52 -15.94
C GLY A 146 12.64 -31.92 -15.30
N MET A 147 11.58 -31.80 -16.11
CA MET A 147 10.28 -31.22 -15.70
C MET A 147 9.59 -31.95 -14.54
N ALA A 148 9.83 -33.25 -14.38
CA ALA A 148 9.29 -34.04 -13.27
C ALA A 148 9.82 -33.56 -11.90
N THR A 149 11.09 -33.14 -11.85
CA THR A 149 11.70 -32.60 -10.63
C THR A 149 11.21 -31.17 -10.39
N ALA A 150 11.12 -30.35 -11.45
CA ALA A 150 10.62 -28.98 -11.35
C ALA A 150 9.18 -28.91 -10.81
N ALA A 151 8.32 -29.89 -11.14
CA ALA A 151 6.94 -29.95 -10.63
C ALA A 151 6.85 -30.02 -9.09
N SER A 152 7.83 -30.64 -8.43
CA SER A 152 7.88 -30.67 -6.96
C SER A 152 8.19 -29.30 -6.35
N PHE A 153 8.97 -28.47 -7.06
CA PHE A 153 9.26 -27.11 -6.65
C PHE A 153 8.08 -26.16 -6.87
N VAL A 154 7.26 -26.41 -7.89
CA VAL A 154 6.05 -25.62 -8.17
C VAL A 154 5.09 -25.62 -6.97
N VAL A 155 4.88 -26.76 -6.32
CA VAL A 155 4.02 -26.85 -5.13
C VAL A 155 4.56 -25.98 -3.97
N MET A 156 5.87 -26.05 -3.73
CA MET A 156 6.53 -25.20 -2.72
C MET A 156 6.47 -23.70 -3.09
N LEU A 157 6.44 -23.40 -4.39
CA LEU A 157 6.44 -22.04 -4.93
C LEU A 157 5.07 -21.40 -4.81
N ASP A 158 4.00 -22.18 -4.98
CA ASP A 158 2.63 -21.77 -4.71
C ASP A 158 2.39 -21.49 -3.22
N GLU A 159 2.96 -22.33 -2.35
CA GLU A 159 2.87 -22.15 -0.90
C GLU A 159 3.59 -20.87 -0.46
N LYS A 160 4.83 -20.66 -0.93
CA LYS A 160 5.59 -19.43 -0.65
C LYS A 160 4.98 -18.17 -1.27
N ASN A 161 4.38 -18.28 -2.46
CA ASN A 161 3.68 -17.16 -3.07
C ASN A 161 2.47 -16.73 -2.22
N ARG A 162 1.69 -17.70 -1.71
CA ARG A 162 0.58 -17.41 -0.79
C ARG A 162 1.05 -16.72 0.49
N GLU A 163 2.15 -17.16 1.07
CA GLU A 163 2.74 -16.49 2.24
C GLU A 163 3.18 -15.05 1.94
N CYS A 164 3.70 -14.77 0.74
CA CYS A 164 4.13 -13.42 0.36
C CYS A 164 2.95 -12.46 0.10
N VAL A 165 1.84 -12.97 -0.43
CA VAL A 165 0.64 -12.17 -0.78
C VAL A 165 -0.31 -12.00 0.42
N ALA A 166 -0.16 -12.81 1.47
CA ALA A 166 -0.99 -12.75 2.68
C ALA A 166 -0.52 -11.75 3.75
N ILE A 167 0.61 -11.07 3.52
CA ILE A 167 1.16 -9.99 4.38
C ILE A 167 0.55 -8.66 3.96
#